data_AF-A0A9X8ZYQ5-F1
#
_entry.id   AF-A0A9X8ZYQ5-F1
#
_cell.length_a   1.000
_cell.length_b   1.000
_cell.length_c   1.000
_cell.angle_alpha   90.00
_cell.angle_beta   90.00
_cell.angle_gamma   90.00
#
_symmetry.space_group_name_H-M   'P 1'
#
loop_
_entity.id
_entity.type
_entity.pdbx_description
1 polymer ?
#
loop_
_entity_poly.entity_id
_entity_poly.type
_entity_poly.pdbx_seq_one_letter_code
_entity_poly.pdbx_strand_id
1 'polypeptide(L)'
;YAGVIKPNHVTQESLNASVRSYYDNWKKKYLKNDLSSLPGGYYVKGEITGDADGFKPLGTSEGQGYGMIITVLMAGYDSNAQKIYDGLFKTARTFKSSQNPNLMGWVVADSK
;
A
#
# COMPACT_ATOMS: atom_id res chain seq x y z
N TYR A 1 12.47 23.60 -2.07
CA TYR A 1 13.59 23.30 -2.98
C TYR A 1 13.74 24.44 -3.95
N ALA A 2 14.93 25.00 -4.10
CA ALA A 2 15.17 26.03 -5.11
C ALA A 2 14.85 25.46 -6.51
N GLY A 3 14.18 26.25 -7.36
CA GLY A 3 13.80 25.84 -8.71
C GLY A 3 12.56 24.94 -8.84
N VAL A 4 11.84 24.64 -7.75
CA VAL A 4 10.59 23.84 -7.80
C VAL A 4 9.36 24.74 -7.60
N ILE A 5 8.38 24.61 -8.49
CA ILE A 5 7.10 25.31 -8.40
C ILE A 5 6.02 24.44 -7.76
N LYS A 6 5.03 25.09 -7.13
CA LYS A 6 3.79 24.48 -6.63
C LYS A 6 2.58 25.14 -7.30
N PRO A 7 1.41 24.48 -7.35
CA PRO A 7 0.17 25.16 -7.77
C PRO A 7 -0.02 26.45 -6.98
N ASN A 8 -0.25 27.55 -7.68
CA ASN A 8 -0.34 28.90 -7.10
C ASN A 8 -1.71 29.58 -7.31
N HIS A 9 -2.66 28.89 -7.94
CA HIS A 9 -4.03 29.37 -8.15
C HIS A 9 -5.04 28.81 -7.12
N VAL A 10 -4.58 27.96 -6.20
CA VAL A 10 -5.37 27.38 -5.11
C VAL A 10 -4.63 27.52 -3.78
N THR A 11 -5.36 27.54 -2.67
CA THR A 11 -4.75 27.64 -1.34
C THR A 11 -4.07 26.33 -0.93
N GLN A 12 -3.12 26.42 -0.02
CA GLN A 12 -2.48 25.23 0.56
C GLN A 12 -3.49 24.31 1.26
N GLU A 13 -4.52 24.88 1.87
CA GLU A 13 -5.58 24.13 2.53
C GLU A 13 -6.39 23.31 1.54
N SER A 14 -6.74 23.89 0.37
CA SER A 14 -7.42 23.16 -0.71
C SER A 14 -6.57 22.01 -1.24
N LEU A 15 -5.26 22.22 -1.45
CA LEU A 15 -4.34 21.15 -1.85
C LEU A 15 -4.32 20.01 -0.83
N ASN A 16 -4.23 20.34 0.46
CA ASN A 16 -4.24 19.35 1.54
C ASN A 16 -5.57 18.58 1.58
N ALA A 17 -6.70 19.26 1.37
CA ALA A 17 -8.02 18.63 1.30
C ALA A 17 -8.12 17.65 0.11
N SER A 18 -7.58 18.00 -1.05
CA SER A 18 -7.51 17.09 -2.21
C SER A 18 -6.71 15.83 -1.92
N VAL A 19 -5.54 15.96 -1.27
CA VAL A 19 -4.72 14.81 -0.87
C VAL A 19 -5.47 13.89 0.10
N ARG A 20 -6.10 14.46 1.14
CA ARG A 20 -6.90 13.71 2.12
C ARG A 20 -8.05 12.95 1.46
N SER A 21 -8.82 13.64 0.61
CA SER A 21 -9.94 13.05 -0.11
C SER A 21 -9.50 11.87 -1.00
N TYR A 22 -8.39 12.04 -1.73
CA TYR A 22 -7.86 10.97 -2.55
C TYR A 22 -7.33 9.79 -1.72
N TYR A 23 -6.67 10.06 -0.59
CA TYR A 23 -6.23 9.02 0.33
C TYR A 23 -7.41 8.19 0.85
N ASP A 24 -8.50 8.82 1.29
CA ASP A 24 -9.67 8.10 1.80
C ASP A 24 -10.30 7.21 0.72
N ASN A 25 -10.35 7.70 -0.52
CA ASN A 25 -10.81 6.92 -1.67
C ASN A 25 -9.88 5.74 -1.94
N TRP A 26 -8.57 5.99 -2.01
CA TRP A 26 -7.55 4.97 -2.26
C TRP A 26 -7.58 3.89 -1.19
N LYS A 27 -7.62 4.28 0.10
CA LYS A 27 -7.67 3.37 1.25
C LYS A 27 -8.91 2.48 1.17
N LYS A 28 -10.09 3.06 0.94
CA LYS A 28 -11.34 2.28 0.79
C LYS A 28 -11.27 1.30 -0.38
N LYS A 29 -10.74 1.74 -1.51
CA LYS A 29 -10.75 0.95 -2.75
C LYS A 29 -9.70 -0.16 -2.74
N TYR A 30 -8.46 0.16 -2.37
CA TYR A 30 -7.31 -0.70 -2.61
C TYR A 30 -6.74 -1.35 -1.35
N LEU A 31 -6.81 -0.71 -0.18
CA LEU A 31 -6.29 -1.32 1.05
C LEU A 31 -7.25 -2.39 1.55
N LYS A 32 -6.73 -3.61 1.76
CA LYS A 32 -7.49 -4.78 2.22
C LYS A 32 -6.76 -5.46 3.38
N ASN A 33 -7.49 -6.19 4.20
CA ASN A 33 -6.99 -6.86 5.40
C ASN A 33 -7.65 -8.23 5.65
N ASP A 34 -8.16 -8.84 4.58
CA ASP A 34 -8.96 -10.05 4.60
C ASP A 34 -8.14 -11.29 4.19
N LEU A 35 -6.82 -11.29 4.42
CA LEU A 35 -5.95 -12.44 4.18
C LEU A 35 -6.31 -13.57 5.17
N SER A 36 -6.74 -14.72 4.66
CA SER A 36 -7.13 -15.88 5.47
C SER A 36 -5.91 -16.56 6.10
N SER A 37 -4.79 -16.65 5.38
CA SER A 37 -3.54 -17.23 5.89
C SER A 37 -2.80 -16.33 6.87
N LEU A 38 -3.13 -15.04 6.94
CA LEU A 38 -2.38 -14.05 7.72
C LEU A 38 -3.30 -13.05 8.46
N PRO A 39 -3.89 -13.43 9.61
CA PRO A 39 -4.70 -12.53 10.42
C PRO A 39 -3.95 -11.24 10.80
N GLY A 40 -4.58 -10.10 10.59
CA GLY A 40 -3.98 -8.78 10.81
C GLY A 40 -2.97 -8.35 9.74
N GLY A 41 -2.76 -9.15 8.69
CA GLY A 41 -2.03 -8.74 7.51
C GLY A 41 -2.86 -7.79 6.65
N TYR A 42 -2.21 -6.77 6.09
CA TYR A 42 -2.82 -5.84 5.13
C TYR A 42 -2.11 -5.99 3.78
N TYR A 43 -2.84 -5.75 2.69
CA TYR A 43 -2.27 -5.68 1.37
C TYR A 43 -2.92 -4.60 0.51
N VAL A 44 -2.20 -4.17 -0.53
CA VAL A 44 -2.74 -3.28 -1.57
C VAL A 44 -3.25 -4.12 -2.73
N LYS A 45 -4.56 -4.12 -2.93
CA LYS A 45 -5.19 -4.78 -4.07
C LYS A 45 -4.78 -4.08 -5.37
N GLY A 46 -4.34 -4.84 -6.35
CA GLY A 46 -3.97 -4.33 -7.66
C GLY A 46 -3.97 -5.41 -8.72
N GLU A 47 -4.06 -4.99 -9.97
CA GLU A 47 -3.87 -5.86 -11.13
C GLU A 47 -2.38 -6.06 -11.38
N ILE A 48 -2.01 -7.14 -12.08
CA ILE A 48 -0.64 -7.43 -12.46
C ILE A 48 -0.51 -7.48 -13.99
N THR A 49 0.68 -7.16 -14.51
CA THR A 49 0.98 -7.21 -15.95
C THR A 49 2.06 -8.25 -16.29
N GLY A 50 2.32 -9.21 -15.40
CA GLY A 50 3.31 -10.28 -15.57
C GLY A 50 2.77 -11.67 -15.19
N ASP A 51 3.60 -12.70 -15.38
CA ASP A 51 3.25 -14.09 -15.04
C ASP A 51 3.10 -14.27 -13.53
N ALA A 52 1.89 -14.61 -13.07
CA ALA A 52 1.58 -14.76 -11.67
C ALA A 52 2.30 -15.93 -10.96
N ASP A 53 3.24 -16.62 -11.61
CA ASP A 53 3.99 -17.76 -11.08
C ASP A 53 3.07 -18.88 -10.55
N GLY A 54 1.93 -19.08 -11.22
CA GLY A 54 0.88 -20.04 -10.84
C GLY A 54 0.00 -19.59 -9.66
N PHE A 55 0.20 -18.39 -9.12
CA PHE A 55 -0.65 -17.84 -8.06
C PHE A 55 -1.90 -17.14 -8.63
N LYS A 56 -2.94 -17.00 -7.80
CA LYS A 56 -4.04 -16.07 -8.03
C LYS A 56 -3.66 -14.71 -7.44
N PRO A 57 -3.29 -13.71 -8.24
CA PRO A 57 -2.74 -12.47 -7.72
C PRO A 57 -3.82 -11.63 -7.03
N LEU A 58 -3.49 -11.13 -5.84
CA LEU A 58 -4.26 -10.11 -5.14
C LEU A 58 -3.65 -8.71 -5.32
N GLY A 59 -2.35 -8.64 -5.56
CA GLY A 59 -1.57 -7.42 -5.76
C GLY A 59 -0.10 -7.73 -5.97
N THR A 60 0.75 -6.71 -5.92
CA THR A 60 2.20 -6.84 -6.13
C THR A 60 3.01 -6.30 -4.94
N SER A 61 4.27 -6.71 -4.83
CA SER A 61 5.25 -6.10 -3.91
C SER A 61 5.44 -4.60 -4.18
N GLU A 62 5.31 -4.15 -5.43
CA GLU A 62 5.34 -2.73 -5.79
C GLU A 62 4.15 -2.00 -5.12
N GLY A 63 2.93 -2.48 -5.33
CA GLY A 63 1.73 -1.92 -4.71
C GLY A 63 1.82 -1.95 -3.18
N GLN A 64 2.37 -3.03 -2.61
CA GLN A 64 2.63 -3.15 -1.18
C GLN A 64 3.57 -2.05 -0.68
N GLY A 65 4.69 -1.84 -1.36
CA GLY A 65 5.66 -0.80 -1.05
C GLY A 65 5.06 0.60 -1.12
N TYR A 66 4.29 0.89 -2.18
CA TYR A 66 3.55 2.16 -2.26
C TYR A 66 2.57 2.32 -1.11
N GLY A 67 1.83 1.27 -0.75
CA GLY A 67 0.91 1.31 0.39
C GLY A 67 1.61 1.65 1.71
N MET A 68 2.80 1.09 1.94
CA MET A 68 3.59 1.39 3.13
C MET A 68 4.01 2.87 3.19
N ILE A 69 4.50 3.42 2.07
CA ILE A 69 4.91 4.83 1.99
C ILE A 69 3.71 5.78 2.13
N ILE A 70 2.63 5.54 1.37
CA ILE A 70 1.40 6.34 1.43
C ILE A 70 0.87 6.39 2.86
N THR A 71 0.84 5.25 3.55
CA THR A 71 0.31 5.17 4.92
C THR A 71 1.12 6.01 5.90
N VAL A 72 2.45 5.97 5.83
CA VAL A 72 3.32 6.80 6.70
C VAL A 72 3.16 8.30 6.38
N LEU A 73 3.08 8.67 5.10
CA LEU A 73 2.88 10.06 4.69
C LEU A 73 1.55 10.64 5.17
N MET A 74 0.55 9.79 5.41
CA MET A 74 -0.77 10.19 5.88
C MET A 74 -0.95 10.05 7.40
N ALA A 75 0.10 9.66 8.13
CA ALA A 75 0.11 9.70 9.58
C ALA A 75 -0.17 11.12 10.09
N GLY A 76 -0.94 11.22 11.18
CA GLY A 76 -1.46 12.49 11.70
C GLY A 76 -2.80 12.91 11.08
N TYR A 77 -3.06 12.55 9.82
CA TYR A 77 -4.43 12.59 9.28
C TYR A 77 -5.20 11.31 9.60
N ASP A 78 -4.62 10.14 9.27
CA ASP A 78 -5.22 8.85 9.60
C ASP A 78 -4.69 8.34 10.95
N SER A 79 -5.58 8.29 11.94
CA SER A 79 -5.28 7.75 13.27
C SER A 79 -4.94 6.26 13.25
N ASN A 80 -5.29 5.52 12.18
CA ASN A 80 -4.94 4.11 12.01
C ASN A 80 -3.65 3.89 11.20
N ALA A 81 -2.94 4.95 10.79
CA ALA A 81 -1.78 4.83 9.90
C ALA A 81 -0.75 3.82 10.42
N GLN A 82 -0.39 3.86 11.70
CA GLN A 82 0.56 2.91 12.28
C GLN A 82 0.04 1.47 12.21
N LYS A 83 -1.20 1.22 12.62
CA LYS A 83 -1.82 -0.12 12.56
C LYS A 83 -1.81 -0.69 11.14
N ILE A 84 -2.10 0.16 10.15
CA ILE A 84 -2.10 -0.23 8.74
C ILE A 84 -0.68 -0.52 8.26
N TYR A 85 0.28 0.34 8.59
CA TYR A 85 1.69 0.14 8.23
C TYR A 85 2.23 -1.17 8.81
N ASP A 86 1.99 -1.42 10.10
CA ASP A 86 2.43 -2.63 10.78
C ASP A 86 1.82 -3.87 10.12
N GLY A 87 0.54 -3.80 9.71
CA GLY A 87 -0.13 -4.84 8.96
C GLY A 87 0.43 -5.07 7.55
N LEU A 88 0.77 -3.99 6.83
CA LEU A 88 1.41 -4.07 5.52
C LEU A 88 2.83 -4.65 5.62
N PHE A 89 3.58 -4.23 6.64
CA PHE A 89 4.92 -4.73 6.93
C PHE A 89 4.89 -6.21 7.32
N LYS A 90 3.91 -6.63 8.13
CA LYS A 90 3.68 -8.04 8.48
C LYS A 90 3.49 -8.89 7.22
N THR A 91 2.67 -8.45 6.28
CA THR A 91 2.49 -9.14 4.99
C THR A 91 3.79 -9.21 4.21
N ALA A 92 4.50 -8.09 4.04
CA ALA A 92 5.77 -8.05 3.32
C ALA A 92 6.83 -8.97 3.92
N ARG A 93 6.83 -9.16 5.25
CA ARG A 93 7.78 -10.04 5.93
C ARG A 93 7.40 -11.50 5.94
N THR A 94 6.11 -11.80 5.83
CA THR A 94 5.58 -13.16 5.79
C THR A 94 5.68 -13.73 4.37
N PHE A 95 5.29 -12.95 3.35
CA PHE A 95 5.23 -13.40 1.96
C PHE A 95 6.60 -13.19 1.28
N LYS A 96 7.53 -14.10 1.57
CA LYS A 96 8.92 -14.03 1.14
C LYS A 96 9.10 -14.44 -0.32
N SER A 97 10.13 -13.89 -0.96
CA SER A 97 10.57 -14.38 -2.27
C SER A 97 11.13 -15.81 -2.15
N SER A 98 10.82 -16.66 -3.13
CA SER A 98 11.37 -18.00 -3.25
C SER A 98 12.88 -18.01 -3.53
N GLN A 99 13.40 -16.94 -4.14
CA GLN A 99 14.82 -16.80 -4.49
C GLN A 99 15.65 -16.19 -3.37
N ASN A 100 15.07 -15.29 -2.57
CA ASN A 100 15.76 -14.67 -1.44
C ASN A 100 14.78 -14.38 -0.29
N PRO A 101 14.87 -15.09 0.85
CA PRO A 101 13.94 -14.92 1.96
C PRO A 101 14.03 -13.55 2.67
N ASN A 102 15.06 -12.76 2.37
CA ASN A 102 15.17 -11.38 2.85
C ASN A 102 14.32 -10.41 2.02
N LEU A 103 13.89 -10.80 0.82
CA LEU A 103 13.00 -10.02 -0.04
C LEU A 103 11.55 -10.52 0.06
N MET A 104 10.63 -9.66 -0.37
CA MET A 104 9.22 -10.01 -0.54
C MET A 104 9.01 -10.70 -1.90
N GLY A 105 8.09 -11.66 -1.96
CA GLY A 105 7.63 -12.22 -3.23
C GLY A 105 6.93 -11.15 -4.07
N TRP A 106 7.13 -11.19 -5.40
CA TRP A 106 6.65 -10.09 -6.24
C TRP A 106 5.13 -10.07 -6.39
N VAL A 107 4.47 -11.24 -6.33
CA VAL A 107 3.01 -11.41 -6.24
C VAL A 107 2.58 -11.53 -4.78
N VAL A 108 1.56 -10.78 -4.39
CA VAL A 108 0.80 -11.03 -3.17
C VAL A 108 -0.32 -12.01 -3.50
N ALA A 109 -0.27 -13.19 -2.92
CA ALA A 109 -1.31 -14.21 -3.06
C ALA A 109 -1.64 -14.81 -1.70
N ASP A 110 -2.87 -15.27 -1.55
CA ASP A 110 -3.38 -15.91 -0.34
C ASP A 110 -4.02 -17.24 -0.74
N SER A 111 -4.06 -18.20 0.18
CA SER A 111 -4.57 -19.55 -0.07
C SER A 111 -6.11 -19.61 -0.16
N LYS A 112 -6.74 -18.63 -0.81
CA LYS A 112 -8.18 -18.54 -1.01
C LYS A 112 -8.64 -19.30 -2.25
#